data_AF-A0AAC9FRH4-F1
#
_entry.id   AF-A0AAC9FRH4-F1
#
_cell.length_a   1.000
_cell.length_b   1.000
_cell.length_c   1.000
_cell.angle_alpha   90.00
_cell.angle_beta   90.00
_cell.angle_gamma   90.00
#
_symmetry.space_group_name_H-M   'P 1'
#
loop_
_entity.id
_entity.type
_entity.pdbx_description
1 polymer ?
#
loop_
_entity_poly.entity_id
_entity_poly.type
_entity_poly.pdbx_seq_one_letter_code
_entity_poly.pdbx_strand_id
1 'polypeptide(L)'
;MAGHNVPPDRATGWLTRNWTTLEKRLEEWEPGIQEFARQAGLSIYARPRKIAGAGGAGNNSTYDIEFLDLPASDAEPVAPAPGGIAYVPDLTLKPAFWVKPLMQTGFALKGWRRVAFLLYGVGGIVVIGAFLILLWLALTTQSARIRTGDIVTLILSAALVGWLGYELLSPFWRLIDLRIIMAPDLLLSFRDQHVQLEAAKEPADDGQHVRVIRLVRYSAPCPRCGETVHLHDGRREFPGRLVGKCDEYPAEHVYSFDRFTKTGKPLR
;
A
#
# COMPACT_ATOMS: atom_id res chain seq x y z
N MET A 1 28.50 8.95 13.71
CA MET A 1 28.15 9.46 12.37
C MET A 1 29.29 9.11 11.43
N ALA A 2 29.15 8.05 10.63
CA ALA A 2 30.18 7.64 9.68
C ALA A 2 30.08 8.52 8.43
N GLY A 3 30.88 9.58 8.36
CA GLY A 3 31.01 10.40 7.15
C GLY A 3 31.81 9.61 6.11
N HIS A 4 31.14 9.06 5.10
CA HIS A 4 31.82 8.49 3.94
C HIS A 4 32.45 9.63 3.14
N ASN A 5 33.77 9.75 3.22
CA ASN A 5 34.54 10.70 2.42
C ASN A 5 34.62 10.16 0.98
N VAL A 6 33.65 10.52 0.15
CA VAL A 6 33.62 10.11 -1.26
C VAL A 6 34.46 11.10 -2.06
N PRO A 7 35.52 10.66 -2.77
CA PRO A 7 36.30 11.53 -3.65
C PRO A 7 35.39 12.26 -4.65
N PRO A 8 35.64 13.55 -4.94
CA PRO A 8 34.74 14.38 -5.77
C PRO A 8 34.50 13.81 -7.18
N ASP A 9 35.52 13.16 -7.75
CA ASP A 9 35.47 12.43 -9.02
C ASP A 9 34.58 11.17 -8.96
N ARG A 10 34.65 10.40 -7.86
CA ARG A 10 33.77 9.25 -7.62
C ARG A 10 32.32 9.66 -7.36
N ALA A 11 32.10 10.73 -6.58
CA ALA A 11 30.76 11.23 -6.27
C ALA A 11 30.04 11.72 -7.54
N THR A 12 30.75 12.48 -8.38
CA THR A 12 30.21 13.00 -9.65
C THR A 12 29.89 11.87 -10.63
N GLY A 13 30.77 10.87 -10.74
CA GLY A 13 30.54 9.70 -11.58
C GLY A 13 29.38 8.82 -11.12
N TRP A 14 29.19 8.66 -9.80
CA TRP A 14 28.07 7.92 -9.24
C TRP A 14 26.74 8.64 -9.47
N LEU A 15 26.66 9.94 -9.16
CA LEU A 15 25.42 10.71 -9.29
C LEU A 15 24.99 10.79 -10.76
N THR A 16 25.94 10.97 -11.68
CA THR A 16 25.66 11.00 -13.13
C THR A 16 25.06 9.68 -13.63
N ARG A 17 25.54 8.52 -13.15
CA ARG A 17 24.98 7.20 -13.52
C ARG A 17 23.59 6.98 -12.96
N ASN A 18 23.32 7.50 -11.76
CA ASN A 18 22.05 7.29 -11.07
C ASN A 18 21.02 8.38 -11.37
N TRP A 19 21.41 9.51 -11.98
CA TRP A 19 20.56 10.69 -12.16
C TRP A 19 19.26 10.36 -12.90
N THR A 20 19.32 9.60 -13.99
CA THR A 20 18.13 9.20 -14.75
C THR A 20 17.17 8.32 -13.96
N THR A 21 17.69 7.54 -13.00
CA THR A 21 16.86 6.76 -12.09
C THR A 21 16.28 7.63 -10.98
N LEU A 22 17.07 8.58 -10.47
CA LEU A 22 16.63 9.56 -9.47
C LEU A 22 15.52 10.45 -10.04
N GLU A 23 15.66 10.95 -11.27
CA GLU A 23 14.69 11.80 -11.96
C GLU A 23 13.32 11.11 -12.09
N LYS A 24 13.31 9.85 -12.54
CA LYS A 24 12.07 9.04 -12.59
C LYS A 24 11.42 8.86 -11.21
N ARG A 25 12.22 8.57 -10.17
CA ARG A 25 11.69 8.41 -8.81
C ARG A 25 11.23 9.73 -8.21
N LEU A 26 11.86 10.84 -8.59
CA LEU A 26 11.51 12.16 -8.10
C LEU A 26 10.13 12.58 -8.61
N GLU A 27 9.79 12.25 -9.86
CA GLU A 27 8.43 12.41 -10.40
C GLU A 27 7.40 11.59 -9.59
N GLU A 28 7.76 10.36 -9.19
CA GLU A 28 6.90 9.52 -8.32
C GLU A 28 6.76 10.07 -6.90
N TRP A 29 7.82 10.68 -6.35
CA TRP A 29 7.88 11.22 -4.98
C TRP A 29 7.34 12.65 -4.85
N GLU A 30 7.32 13.42 -5.93
CA GLU A 30 6.96 14.84 -5.92
C GLU A 30 5.63 15.13 -5.22
N PRO A 31 4.53 14.38 -5.46
CA PRO A 31 3.28 14.60 -4.73
C PRO A 31 3.41 14.39 -3.22
N GLY A 32 4.22 13.43 -2.78
CA GLY A 32 4.47 13.15 -1.36
C GLY A 32 5.31 14.23 -0.68
N ILE A 33 6.32 14.75 -1.39
CA ILE A 33 7.16 15.86 -0.93
C ILE A 33 6.34 17.14 -0.79
N GLN A 34 5.48 17.43 -1.79
CA GLN A 34 4.59 18.58 -1.75
C GLN A 34 3.59 18.48 -0.59
N GLU A 35 3.01 17.30 -0.37
CA GLU A 35 2.08 17.07 0.75
C GLU A 35 2.78 17.24 2.11
N PHE A 36 4.00 16.71 2.26
CA PHE A 36 4.79 16.89 3.47
C PHE A 36 5.07 18.37 3.76
N ALA A 37 5.49 19.12 2.74
CA ALA A 37 5.71 20.57 2.87
C ALA A 37 4.41 21.30 3.27
N ARG A 38 3.28 20.94 2.65
CA ARG A 38 1.96 21.52 2.94
C ARG A 38 1.51 21.20 4.38
N GLN A 39 1.73 19.98 4.86
CA GLN A 39 1.46 19.58 6.25
C GLN A 39 2.35 20.30 7.27
N ALA A 40 3.60 20.60 6.89
CA ALA A 40 4.51 21.39 7.70
C ALA A 40 4.19 22.90 7.70
N GLY A 41 3.17 23.34 6.96
CA GLY A 41 2.81 24.75 6.81
C GLY A 41 3.83 25.56 6.00
N LEU A 42 4.64 24.89 5.18
CA LEU A 42 5.60 25.52 4.28
C LEU A 42 4.91 25.88 2.97
N SER A 43 5.35 26.97 2.33
CA SER A 43 4.87 27.39 0.99
C SER A 43 5.75 26.87 -0.15
N ILE A 44 6.90 26.29 0.17
CA ILE A 44 7.93 25.86 -0.79
C ILE A 44 8.32 24.40 -0.55
N TYR A 45 8.77 23.72 -1.59
CA TYR A 45 9.37 22.38 -1.51
C TYR A 45 10.69 22.29 -2.28
N ALA A 46 11.56 21.39 -1.86
CA ALA A 46 12.89 21.21 -2.41
C ALA A 46 12.91 20.12 -3.50
N ARG A 47 13.52 20.41 -4.64
CA ARG A 47 13.65 19.48 -5.78
C ARG A 47 15.09 19.46 -6.31
N PRO A 48 15.75 18.30 -6.38
CA PRO A 48 17.04 18.18 -7.05
C PRO A 48 16.94 18.57 -8.53
N ARG A 49 17.85 19.44 -8.99
CA ARG A 49 17.97 19.91 -10.37
C ARG A 49 19.37 19.64 -10.91
N LYS A 50 19.46 19.31 -12.21
CA LYS A 50 20.72 19.20 -12.95
C LYS A 50 20.84 20.36 -13.92
N ILE A 51 21.96 21.06 -13.85
CA ILE A 51 22.37 22.09 -14.80
C ILE A 51 23.41 21.44 -15.72
N ALA A 52 23.02 21.18 -16.96
CA ALA A 52 23.90 20.56 -17.95
C ALA A 52 25.05 21.52 -18.30
N GLY A 53 26.29 21.03 -18.23
CA GLY A 53 27.45 21.76 -18.73
C GLY A 53 27.48 21.74 -20.26
N ALA A 54 28.13 22.74 -20.87
CA ALA A 54 28.19 22.94 -22.33
C ALA A 54 28.98 21.85 -23.11
N GLY A 55 29.43 20.78 -22.45
CA GLY A 55 30.25 19.72 -23.06
C GLY A 55 31.71 20.15 -23.27
N GLY A 56 32.65 19.19 -23.14
CA GLY A 56 34.10 19.44 -23.26
C GLY A 56 34.87 19.26 -21.95
N ALA A 57 36.19 19.09 -22.05
CA ALA A 57 37.07 18.93 -20.89
C ALA A 57 37.00 20.18 -19.99
N GLY A 58 36.48 20.01 -18.76
CA GLY A 58 36.28 21.11 -17.79
C GLY A 58 34.83 21.58 -17.63
N ASN A 59 33.91 21.20 -18.54
CA ASN A 59 32.51 21.60 -18.48
C ASN A 59 31.66 20.51 -17.78
N ASN A 60 31.77 20.43 -16.45
CA ASN A 60 31.01 19.47 -15.66
C ASN A 60 29.55 19.90 -15.47
N SER A 61 28.64 18.92 -15.42
CA SER A 61 27.26 19.19 -14.99
C SER A 61 27.24 19.53 -13.50
N THR A 62 26.50 20.56 -13.12
CA THR A 62 26.31 20.95 -11.71
C THR A 62 24.95 20.45 -11.24
N TYR A 63 24.90 19.96 -10.01
CA TYR A 63 23.68 19.48 -9.37
C TYR A 63 23.37 20.40 -8.20
N ASP A 64 22.12 20.84 -8.12
CA ASP A 64 21.67 21.79 -7.12
C ASP A 64 20.28 21.38 -6.58
N ILE A 65 19.83 22.03 -5.51
CA ILE A 65 18.48 21.90 -4.98
C ILE A 65 17.71 23.18 -5.30
N GLU A 66 16.72 23.07 -6.17
CA GLU A 66 15.80 24.15 -6.49
C GLU A 66 14.63 24.15 -5.50
N PHE A 67 14.23 25.34 -5.04
CA PHE A 67 13.06 25.52 -4.20
C PHE A 67 11.92 26.04 -5.06
N LEU A 68 10.84 25.28 -5.14
CA LEU A 68 9.67 25.56 -5.96
C LEU A 68 8.49 25.90 -5.05
N ASP A 69 7.63 26.81 -5.50
CA ASP A 69 6.38 27.11 -4.81
C ASP A 69 5.42 25.91 -4.90
N LEU A 70 4.69 25.66 -3.82
CA LEU A 70 3.66 24.63 -3.81
C LEU A 70 2.52 25.02 -4.77
N PRO A 71 2.09 24.10 -5.65
CA PRO A 71 0.92 24.35 -6.48
C PRO A 71 -0.31 24.58 -5.59
N ALA A 72 -1.18 25.51 -5.99
CA ALA A 72 -2.45 25.73 -5.30
C ALA A 72 -3.24 24.42 -5.26
N SER A 73 -3.64 23.99 -4.07
CA SER A 73 -4.53 22.85 -3.87
C SER A 73 -5.83 23.34 -3.29
N ASP A 74 -6.94 22.87 -3.83
CA ASP A 74 -8.29 23.18 -3.32
C ASP A 74 -8.56 22.55 -1.94
N ALA A 75 -7.65 21.71 -1.44
CA ALA A 75 -7.73 21.12 -0.12
C ALA A 75 -6.97 21.98 0.90
N GLU A 76 -7.70 22.59 1.84
CA GLU A 76 -7.08 23.22 3.01
C GLU A 76 -6.28 22.17 3.80
N PRO A 77 -5.01 22.44 4.15
CA PRO A 77 -4.23 21.52 4.97
C PRO A 77 -4.88 21.38 6.36
N VAL A 78 -5.37 20.18 6.65
CA VAL A 78 -5.91 19.85 7.97
C VAL A 78 -4.72 19.63 8.91
N ALA A 79 -4.42 20.65 9.72
CA ALA A 79 -3.42 20.50 10.77
C ALA A 79 -3.85 19.40 11.77
N PRO A 80 -2.93 18.50 12.17
CA PRO A 80 -3.25 17.50 13.18
C PRO A 80 -3.65 18.19 14.49
N ALA A 81 -4.57 17.57 15.23
CA ALA A 81 -4.93 18.03 16.57
C ALA A 81 -3.68 18.09 17.50
N PRO A 82 -3.72 18.81 18.63
CA PRO A 82 -2.61 18.81 19.59
C PRO A 82 -2.23 17.39 20.02
N GLY A 83 -0.96 17.01 19.84
CA GLY A 83 -0.47 15.63 20.08
C GLY A 83 -0.89 14.60 19.02
N GLY A 84 -1.55 15.04 17.96
CA GLY A 84 -1.90 14.25 16.79
C GLY A 84 -0.75 14.09 15.81
N ILE A 85 -1.00 13.29 14.78
CA ILE A 85 0.01 12.88 13.80
C ILE A 85 -0.52 13.09 12.39
N ALA A 86 0.35 13.49 11.47
CA ALA A 86 0.04 13.65 10.05
C ALA A 86 0.78 12.56 9.25
N TYR A 87 0.02 11.77 8.50
CA TYR A 87 0.54 10.66 7.72
C TYR A 87 0.85 11.09 6.30
N VAL A 88 1.99 10.61 5.81
CA VAL A 88 2.43 10.79 4.42
C VAL A 88 2.31 9.45 3.69
N PRO A 89 1.64 9.42 2.53
CA PRO A 89 1.59 8.22 1.69
C PRO A 89 2.92 8.04 0.96
N ASP A 90 3.55 6.89 1.13
CA ASP A 90 4.60 6.38 0.26
C ASP A 90 3.98 5.46 -0.80
N LEU A 91 4.13 5.86 -2.07
CA LEU A 91 3.62 5.15 -3.24
C LEU A 91 4.68 4.24 -3.89
N THR A 92 5.93 4.23 -3.40
CA THR A 92 7.04 3.52 -4.04
C THR A 92 7.19 2.07 -3.62
N LEU A 93 6.06 1.37 -3.53
CA LEU A 93 6.01 -0.02 -3.11
C LEU A 93 6.21 -0.97 -4.28
N LYS A 94 6.98 -2.05 -4.04
CA LYS A 94 7.23 -3.07 -5.06
C LYS A 94 6.24 -4.22 -4.90
N PRO A 95 5.25 -4.38 -5.79
CA PRO A 95 4.41 -5.56 -5.77
C PRO A 95 5.24 -6.82 -6.01
N ALA A 96 4.75 -7.96 -5.52
CA ALA A 96 5.37 -9.25 -5.79
C ALA A 96 5.49 -9.50 -7.31
N PHE A 97 6.55 -10.19 -7.75
CA PHE A 97 6.91 -10.27 -9.18
C PHE A 97 5.80 -10.82 -10.08
N TRP A 98 5.01 -11.77 -9.56
CA TRP A 98 3.86 -12.40 -10.22
C TRP A 98 2.61 -11.52 -10.28
N VAL A 99 2.50 -10.51 -9.41
CA VAL A 99 1.40 -9.52 -9.39
C VAL A 99 1.80 -8.21 -10.06
N LYS A 100 3.10 -8.02 -10.33
CA LYS A 100 3.69 -6.84 -10.95
C LYS A 100 2.95 -6.33 -12.21
N PRO A 101 2.65 -7.15 -13.24
CA PRO A 101 1.92 -6.66 -14.43
C PRO A 101 0.48 -6.22 -14.12
N LEU A 102 -0.10 -6.69 -13.01
CA LEU A 102 -1.45 -6.35 -12.58
C LEU A 102 -1.50 -5.04 -11.77
N MET A 103 -0.44 -4.74 -11.01
CA MET A 103 -0.40 -3.63 -10.05
C MET A 103 0.43 -2.41 -10.47
N GLN A 104 1.32 -2.52 -11.46
CA GLN A 104 2.19 -1.41 -11.90
C GLN A 104 1.46 -0.16 -12.44
N THR A 105 0.18 -0.27 -12.79
CA THR A 105 -0.62 0.84 -13.35
C THR A 105 -1.74 1.31 -12.43
N GLY A 106 -1.79 0.80 -11.19
CA GLY A 106 -3.01 0.83 -10.39
C GLY A 106 -4.04 -0.12 -11.00
N PHE A 107 -4.65 -0.97 -10.16
CA PHE A 107 -5.69 -1.86 -10.65
C PHE A 107 -6.99 -1.07 -10.78
N ALA A 108 -7.13 -0.37 -11.90
CA ALA A 108 -8.37 0.28 -12.29
C ALA A 108 -9.44 -0.79 -12.56
N LEU A 109 -10.51 -0.79 -11.74
CA LEU A 109 -11.68 -1.66 -11.90
C LEU A 109 -12.56 -1.18 -13.07
N LYS A 110 -12.00 -1.10 -14.28
CA LYS A 110 -12.70 -0.75 -15.53
C LYS A 110 -12.79 -1.97 -16.45
N GLY A 111 -13.93 -2.16 -17.10
CA GLY A 111 -14.14 -3.20 -18.13
C GLY A 111 -13.95 -4.64 -17.63
N TRP A 112 -13.18 -5.43 -18.39
CA TRP A 112 -12.97 -6.87 -18.15
C TRP A 112 -12.29 -7.19 -16.81
N ARG A 113 -11.48 -6.27 -16.25
CA ARG A 113 -10.80 -6.45 -14.96
C ARG A 113 -11.77 -6.51 -13.78
N ARG A 114 -12.86 -5.72 -13.84
CA ARG A 114 -13.98 -5.80 -12.87
C ARG A 114 -14.69 -7.15 -12.98
N VAL A 115 -14.90 -7.64 -14.21
CA VAL A 115 -15.52 -8.95 -14.45
C VAL A 115 -14.60 -10.07 -13.97
N ALA A 116 -13.28 -9.98 -14.21
CA ALA A 116 -12.30 -10.95 -13.71
C ALA A 116 -12.27 -11.00 -12.18
N PHE A 117 -12.36 -9.85 -11.50
CA PHE A 117 -12.45 -9.79 -10.04
C PHE A 117 -13.74 -10.44 -9.51
N LEU A 118 -14.87 -10.16 -10.15
CA LEU A 118 -16.15 -10.79 -9.80
C LEU A 118 -16.14 -12.30 -10.10
N LEU A 119 -15.58 -12.71 -11.24
CA LEU A 119 -15.41 -14.11 -11.62
C LEU A 119 -14.43 -14.83 -10.69
N TYR A 120 -13.43 -14.15 -10.14
CA TYR A 120 -12.55 -14.74 -9.15
C TYR A 120 -13.30 -15.01 -7.83
N GLY A 121 -14.08 -14.04 -7.34
CA GLY A 121 -14.90 -14.22 -6.15
C GLY A 121 -16.00 -15.27 -6.31
N VAL A 122 -16.81 -15.13 -7.36
CA VAL A 122 -17.91 -16.07 -7.68
C VAL A 122 -17.36 -17.43 -8.10
N GLY A 123 -16.31 -17.46 -8.92
CA GLY A 123 -15.66 -18.69 -9.37
C GLY A 123 -15.03 -19.46 -8.21
N GLY A 124 -14.43 -18.78 -7.23
CA GLY A 124 -13.96 -19.41 -6.00
C GLY A 124 -15.08 -20.13 -5.25
N ILE A 125 -16.24 -19.47 -5.10
CA ILE A 125 -17.43 -20.06 -4.48
C ILE A 125 -17.94 -21.27 -5.28
N VAL A 126 -17.98 -21.17 -6.61
CA VAL A 126 -18.41 -22.26 -7.50
C VAL A 126 -17.46 -23.45 -7.42
N VAL A 127 -16.14 -23.23 -7.42
CA VAL A 127 -15.13 -24.30 -7.31
C VAL A 127 -15.23 -25.00 -5.95
N ILE A 128 -15.37 -24.24 -4.87
CA ILE A 128 -15.58 -24.78 -3.53
C ILE A 128 -16.87 -25.60 -3.49
N GLY A 129 -17.98 -25.05 -3.98
CA GLY A 129 -19.26 -25.74 -4.03
C GLY A 129 -19.19 -27.03 -4.87
N ALA A 130 -18.56 -26.98 -6.04
CA ALA A 130 -18.37 -28.13 -6.91
C ALA A 130 -17.51 -29.21 -6.24
N PHE A 131 -16.43 -28.84 -5.55
CA PHE A 131 -15.60 -29.77 -4.80
C PHE A 131 -16.39 -30.47 -3.69
N LEU A 132 -17.20 -29.74 -2.92
CA LEU A 132 -18.06 -30.30 -1.88
C LEU A 132 -19.12 -31.25 -2.47
N ILE A 133 -19.72 -30.89 -3.60
CA ILE A 133 -20.68 -31.74 -4.32
C ILE A 133 -20.00 -33.02 -4.83
N LEU A 134 -18.82 -32.91 -5.43
CA LEU A 134 -18.05 -34.07 -5.91
C LEU A 134 -17.64 -34.99 -4.77
N LEU A 135 -17.21 -34.42 -3.63
CA LEU A 135 -16.85 -35.18 -2.44
C LEU A 135 -18.08 -35.90 -1.86
N TRP A 136 -19.22 -35.23 -1.81
CA TRP A 136 -20.50 -35.84 -1.44
C TRP A 136 -20.92 -36.96 -2.40
N LEU A 137 -20.78 -36.75 -3.72
CA LEU A 137 -21.11 -37.74 -4.75
C LEU A 137 -20.19 -38.97 -4.67
N ALA A 138 -18.89 -38.77 -4.41
CA ALA A 138 -17.92 -39.84 -4.26
C ALA A 138 -18.23 -40.73 -3.05
N LEU A 139 -18.69 -40.14 -1.95
CA LEU A 139 -19.07 -40.89 -0.75
C LEU A 139 -20.43 -41.61 -0.88
N THR A 140 -21.34 -41.09 -1.70
CA THR A 140 -22.70 -41.66 -1.88
C THR A 140 -22.77 -42.71 -2.99
N THR A 141 -21.89 -42.65 -3.99
CA THR A 141 -21.82 -43.64 -5.09
C THR A 141 -21.04 -44.89 -4.73
N GLN A 142 -20.16 -44.84 -3.72
CA GLN A 142 -19.58 -46.05 -3.13
C GLN A 142 -20.64 -46.71 -2.23
N SER A 143 -21.27 -47.76 -2.74
CA SER A 143 -22.35 -48.57 -2.13
C SER A 143 -21.97 -49.30 -0.82
N ALA A 144 -20.86 -48.94 -0.18
CA ALA A 144 -20.50 -49.41 1.15
C ALA A 144 -21.30 -48.64 2.20
N ARG A 145 -21.74 -49.33 3.27
CA ARG A 145 -22.32 -48.67 4.45
C ARG A 145 -21.46 -47.48 4.86
N ILE A 146 -22.02 -46.27 4.78
CA ILE A 146 -21.39 -45.04 5.25
C ILE A 146 -20.92 -45.28 6.68
N ARG A 147 -19.59 -45.30 6.88
CA ARG A 147 -19.00 -45.45 8.21
C ARG A 147 -18.93 -44.08 8.87
N THR A 148 -18.90 -44.05 10.19
CA THR A 148 -18.69 -42.81 10.95
C THR A 148 -17.45 -42.04 10.50
N GLY A 149 -16.39 -42.76 10.08
CA GLY A 149 -15.16 -42.16 9.54
C GLY A 149 -15.36 -41.38 8.22
N ASP A 150 -16.30 -41.79 7.38
CA ASP A 150 -16.59 -41.12 6.10
C ASP A 150 -17.30 -39.78 6.35
N ILE A 151 -18.22 -39.76 7.32
CA ILE A 151 -18.92 -38.54 7.76
C ILE A 151 -17.93 -37.55 8.38
N VAL A 152 -17.03 -38.02 9.24
CA VAL A 152 -15.98 -37.17 9.83
C VAL A 152 -15.06 -36.60 8.75
N THR A 153 -14.67 -37.40 7.77
CA THR A 153 -13.82 -36.95 6.65
C THR A 153 -14.52 -35.88 5.80
N LEU A 154 -15.83 -36.02 5.57
CA LEU A 154 -16.63 -35.01 4.87
C LEU A 154 -16.72 -33.69 5.66
N ILE A 155 -16.97 -33.77 6.97
CA ILE A 155 -17.05 -32.57 7.81
C ILE A 155 -15.70 -31.85 7.86
N LEU A 156 -14.59 -32.58 8.04
CA LEU A 156 -13.25 -32.00 8.11
C LEU A 156 -12.82 -31.40 6.78
N SER A 157 -13.09 -32.08 5.66
CA SER A 157 -12.77 -31.55 4.33
C SER A 157 -13.62 -30.32 4.00
N ALA A 158 -14.91 -30.34 4.35
CA ALA A 158 -15.78 -29.17 4.20
C ALA A 158 -15.34 -28.00 5.07
N ALA A 159 -14.95 -28.25 6.32
CA ALA A 159 -14.41 -27.24 7.22
C ALA A 159 -13.10 -26.64 6.70
N LEU A 160 -12.17 -27.48 6.19
CA LEU A 160 -10.90 -27.03 5.62
C LEU A 160 -11.11 -26.17 4.37
N VAL A 161 -11.95 -26.61 3.44
CA VAL A 161 -12.25 -25.88 2.21
C VAL A 161 -12.99 -24.57 2.52
N GLY A 162 -13.96 -24.61 3.45
CA GLY A 162 -14.66 -23.42 3.92
C GLY A 162 -13.72 -22.41 4.58
N TRP A 163 -12.81 -22.89 5.43
CA TRP A 163 -11.78 -22.07 6.08
C TRP A 163 -10.84 -21.42 5.05
N LEU A 164 -10.28 -22.21 4.13
CA LEU A 164 -9.40 -21.71 3.06
C LEU A 164 -10.13 -20.70 2.15
N GLY A 165 -11.38 -21.00 1.79
CA GLY A 165 -12.20 -20.10 1.00
C GLY A 165 -12.48 -18.77 1.72
N TYR A 166 -12.78 -18.83 3.01
CA TYR A 166 -12.98 -17.64 3.84
C TYR A 166 -11.71 -16.80 3.94
N GLU A 167 -10.56 -17.40 4.24
CA GLU A 167 -9.27 -16.69 4.31
C GLU A 167 -8.92 -16.03 2.97
N LEU A 168 -9.15 -16.71 1.84
CA LEU A 168 -8.86 -16.18 0.52
C LEU A 168 -9.81 -15.06 0.07
N LEU A 169 -11.10 -15.17 0.40
CA LEU A 169 -12.11 -14.23 -0.05
C LEU A 169 -12.31 -13.05 0.91
N SER A 170 -12.05 -13.22 2.21
CA SER A 170 -12.32 -12.19 3.22
C SER A 170 -11.63 -10.85 2.97
N PRO A 171 -10.38 -10.76 2.46
CA PRO A 171 -9.74 -9.47 2.21
C PRO A 171 -10.47 -8.67 1.12
N PHE A 172 -11.02 -9.35 0.12
CA PHE A 172 -11.74 -8.69 -0.97
C PHE A 172 -13.07 -8.10 -0.51
N TRP A 173 -13.83 -8.83 0.31
CA TRP A 173 -15.06 -8.31 0.93
C TRP A 173 -14.76 -7.12 1.85
N ARG A 174 -13.75 -7.25 2.72
CA ARG A 174 -13.33 -6.16 3.62
C ARG A 174 -12.84 -4.93 2.84
N LEU A 175 -12.17 -5.10 1.71
CA LEU A 175 -11.75 -3.99 0.86
C LEU A 175 -12.94 -3.23 0.25
N ILE A 176 -14.05 -3.92 -0.07
CA ILE A 176 -15.26 -3.26 -0.58
C ILE A 176 -15.89 -2.36 0.49
N ASP A 177 -15.98 -2.87 1.73
CA ASP A 177 -16.64 -2.18 2.84
C ASP A 177 -15.76 -1.08 3.44
N LEU A 178 -14.53 -1.43 3.83
CA LEU A 178 -13.61 -0.54 4.53
C LEU A 178 -12.85 0.39 3.58
N ARG A 179 -12.75 0.03 2.29
CA ARG A 179 -12.03 0.75 1.23
C ARG A 179 -10.53 0.94 1.45
N ILE A 180 -10.02 0.62 2.63
CA ILE A 180 -8.61 0.52 2.96
C ILE A 180 -8.44 -0.61 3.97
N ILE A 181 -7.50 -1.51 3.70
CA ILE A 181 -7.16 -2.64 4.57
C ILE A 181 -5.64 -2.83 4.55
N MET A 182 -5.12 -3.63 5.49
CA MET A 182 -3.76 -4.16 5.35
C MET A 182 -3.69 -5.02 4.09
N ALA A 183 -2.65 -4.83 3.27
CA ALA A 183 -2.47 -5.63 2.08
C ALA A 183 -2.18 -7.09 2.47
N PRO A 184 -2.88 -8.07 1.87
CA PRO A 184 -2.57 -9.48 2.09
C PRO A 184 -1.12 -9.80 1.71
N ASP A 185 -0.46 -10.64 2.50
CA ASP A 185 0.94 -11.04 2.29
C ASP A 185 1.17 -11.62 0.88
N LEU A 186 0.14 -12.23 0.28
CA LEU A 186 0.16 -12.76 -1.08
C LEU A 186 0.50 -11.70 -2.14
N LEU A 187 0.11 -10.43 -1.92
CA LEU A 187 0.34 -9.34 -2.86
C LEU A 187 1.71 -8.66 -2.67
N LEU A 188 2.32 -8.84 -1.50
CA LEU A 188 3.53 -8.14 -1.08
C LEU A 188 4.78 -8.97 -1.38
N SER A 189 5.89 -8.28 -1.62
CA SER A 189 7.20 -8.93 -1.58
C SER A 189 7.57 -9.19 -0.12
N PHE A 190 8.33 -10.25 0.15
CA PHE A 190 8.80 -10.60 1.51
C PHE A 190 9.51 -9.46 2.27
N ARG A 191 9.98 -8.42 1.58
CA ARG A 191 10.66 -7.26 2.17
C ARG A 191 9.74 -6.10 2.52
N ASP A 192 8.56 -6.04 1.92
CA ASP A 192 7.63 -4.93 2.10
C ASP A 192 6.63 -5.26 3.19
N GLN A 193 6.80 -4.63 4.36
CA GLN A 193 5.88 -4.73 5.49
C GLN A 193 5.02 -3.45 5.59
N HIS A 194 3.96 -3.53 6.40
CA HIS A 194 3.08 -2.41 6.73
C HIS A 194 2.49 -1.69 5.51
N VAL A 195 2.17 -2.45 4.47
CA VAL A 195 1.54 -1.91 3.26
C VAL A 195 0.02 -2.02 3.38
N GLN A 196 -0.68 -0.99 2.93
CA GLN A 196 -2.12 -0.95 2.83
C GLN A 196 -2.55 -1.14 1.38
N LEU A 197 -3.69 -1.80 1.23
CA LEU A 197 -4.42 -1.88 -0.03
C LEU A 197 -5.54 -0.84 0.03
N GLU A 198 -5.46 0.18 -0.82
CA GLU A 198 -6.42 1.29 -0.86
C GLU A 198 -7.25 1.24 -2.15
N ALA A 199 -8.57 1.33 -2.01
CA ALA A 199 -9.49 1.58 -3.12
C ALA A 199 -9.81 3.08 -3.22
N ALA A 200 -9.06 3.79 -4.06
CA ALA A 200 -9.22 5.21 -4.34
C ALA A 200 -10.17 5.46 -5.52
N LYS A 201 -10.81 6.62 -5.54
CA LYS A 201 -11.52 7.13 -6.72
C LYS A 201 -10.59 8.14 -7.37
N GLU A 202 -10.21 7.87 -8.61
CA GLU A 202 -9.38 8.78 -9.40
C GLU A 202 -10.21 9.26 -10.60
N PRO A 203 -10.12 10.55 -10.96
CA PRO A 203 -10.71 11.03 -12.20
C PRO A 203 -9.96 10.36 -13.37
N ALA A 204 -10.69 9.61 -14.20
CA ALA A 204 -10.11 9.11 -15.44
C ALA A 204 -10.11 10.21 -16.51
N ASP A 205 -9.27 10.01 -17.52
CA ASP A 205 -9.11 10.89 -18.70
C ASP A 205 -10.45 11.28 -19.37
N ASP A 206 -11.47 10.42 -19.27
CA ASP A 206 -12.83 10.64 -19.80
C ASP A 206 -13.75 11.47 -18.89
N GLY A 207 -13.24 12.07 -17.80
CA GLY A 207 -14.05 12.76 -16.78
C GLY A 207 -14.90 11.85 -15.89
N GLN A 208 -14.83 10.53 -16.10
CA GLN A 208 -15.51 9.54 -15.23
C GLN A 208 -14.61 9.16 -14.04
N HIS A 209 -15.18 9.12 -12.84
CA HIS A 209 -14.46 8.61 -11.67
C HIS A 209 -14.30 7.09 -11.75
N VAL A 210 -13.06 6.62 -11.89
CA VAL A 210 -12.74 5.19 -11.87
C VAL A 210 -12.24 4.81 -10.48
N ARG A 211 -12.66 3.64 -10.00
CA ARG A 211 -12.12 3.06 -8.77
C ARG A 211 -10.81 2.35 -9.08
N VAL A 212 -9.73 2.81 -8.48
CA VAL A 212 -8.39 2.26 -8.63
C VAL A 212 -7.99 1.62 -7.30
N ILE A 213 -7.61 0.34 -7.37
CA ILE A 213 -6.97 -0.34 -6.25
C ILE A 213 -5.46 -0.14 -6.36
N ARG A 214 -4.84 0.42 -5.33
CA ARG A 214 -3.40 0.69 -5.26
C ARG A 214 -2.80 0.22 -3.94
N LEU A 215 -1.50 -0.04 -3.96
CA LEU A 215 -0.71 -0.27 -2.75
C LEU A 215 -0.16 1.07 -2.27
N VAL A 216 -0.34 1.36 -0.99
CA VAL A 216 0.16 2.58 -0.34
C VAL A 216 0.71 2.21 1.02
N ARG A 217 1.81 2.85 1.44
CA ARG A 217 2.30 2.76 2.83
C ARG A 217 2.16 4.12 3.46
N TYR A 218 1.25 4.27 4.42
CA TYR A 218 1.18 5.47 5.24
C TYR A 218 2.20 5.38 6.37
N SER A 219 3.00 6.43 6.50
CA SER A 219 3.98 6.56 7.57
C SER A 219 4.01 7.98 8.13
N ALA A 220 4.43 8.12 9.37
CA ALA A 220 4.53 9.40 10.02
C ALA A 220 5.58 9.39 11.14
N PRO A 221 6.22 10.53 11.46
CA PRO A 221 7.07 10.62 12.64
C PRO A 221 6.23 10.65 13.92
N CYS A 222 6.60 9.85 14.92
CA CYS A 222 5.93 9.82 16.21
C CYS A 222 6.18 11.14 16.97
N PRO A 223 5.13 11.85 17.42
CA PRO A 223 5.30 13.11 18.14
C PRO A 223 5.91 12.96 19.54
N ARG A 224 5.97 11.73 20.09
CA ARG A 224 6.54 11.46 21.42
C ARG A 224 8.01 11.09 21.41
N CYS A 225 8.44 10.24 20.47
CA CYS A 225 9.82 9.71 20.43
C CYS A 225 10.57 10.00 19.13
N GLY A 226 9.91 10.52 18.10
CA GLY A 226 10.51 10.79 16.79
C GLY A 226 10.66 9.58 15.87
N GLU A 227 10.42 8.35 16.37
CA GLU A 227 10.48 7.13 15.55
C GLU A 227 9.28 7.01 14.60
N THR A 228 9.41 6.19 13.57
CA THR A 228 8.38 5.98 12.56
C THR A 228 7.14 5.28 13.13
N VAL A 229 5.97 5.77 12.72
CA VAL A 229 4.66 5.20 12.97
C VAL A 229 4.14 4.58 11.68
N HIS A 230 3.80 3.31 11.75
CA HIS A 230 3.20 2.55 10.64
C HIS A 230 1.76 2.18 10.94
N LEU A 231 0.94 2.00 9.89
CA LEU A 231 -0.42 1.53 10.07
C LEU A 231 -0.48 0.01 10.26
N HIS A 232 -1.28 -0.41 11.22
CA HIS A 232 -1.60 -1.80 11.52
C HIS A 232 -3.11 -2.02 11.63
N ASP A 233 -3.53 -3.28 11.52
CA ASP A 233 -4.89 -3.68 11.89
C ASP A 233 -5.12 -3.46 13.39
N GLY A 234 -6.18 -2.74 13.74
CA GLY A 234 -6.62 -2.49 15.11
C GLY A 234 -7.09 -3.73 15.86
N ARG A 235 -7.29 -4.86 15.17
CA ARG A 235 -7.69 -6.16 15.73
C ARG A 235 -8.87 -6.02 16.71
N ARG A 236 -8.76 -6.60 17.91
CA ARG A 236 -9.83 -6.63 18.91
C ARG A 236 -10.02 -5.29 19.62
N GLU A 237 -8.97 -4.45 19.67
CA GLU A 237 -9.02 -3.16 20.37
C GLU A 237 -9.73 -2.09 19.54
N PHE A 238 -9.52 -2.10 18.22
CA PHE A 238 -10.15 -1.18 17.27
C PHE A 238 -10.68 -1.96 16.06
N PRO A 239 -11.80 -2.70 16.20
CA PRO A 239 -12.29 -3.60 15.15
C PRO A 239 -12.65 -2.83 13.89
N GLY A 240 -12.17 -3.33 12.75
CA GLY A 240 -12.45 -2.76 11.42
C GLY A 240 -11.75 -1.42 11.15
N ARG A 241 -10.81 -1.00 11.99
CA ARG A 241 -10.05 0.25 11.81
C ARG A 241 -8.56 -0.03 11.70
N LEU A 242 -7.90 0.74 10.86
CA LEU A 242 -6.44 0.83 10.86
C LEU A 242 -5.99 1.84 11.92
N VAL A 243 -4.93 1.52 12.63
CA VAL A 243 -4.32 2.36 13.67
C VAL A 243 -2.83 2.50 13.41
N GLY A 244 -2.30 3.69 13.66
CA GLY A 244 -0.86 3.92 13.67
C GLY A 244 -0.25 3.38 14.95
N LYS A 245 0.82 2.59 14.83
CA LYS A 245 1.64 2.18 15.97
C LYS A 245 3.08 2.58 15.71
N CYS A 246 3.73 3.11 16.74
CA CYS A 246 5.16 3.41 16.70
C CYS A 246 5.97 2.12 16.70
N ASP A 247 7.05 2.08 15.92
CA ASP A 247 7.93 0.90 15.86
C ASP A 247 8.68 0.64 17.18
N GLU A 248 9.09 1.70 17.87
CA GLU A 248 9.82 1.58 19.14
C GLU A 248 8.89 1.21 20.31
N TYR A 249 7.72 1.84 20.39
CA TYR A 249 6.76 1.65 21.49
C TYR A 249 5.34 1.33 20.97
N PRO A 250 5.12 0.17 20.34
CA PRO A 250 3.88 -0.15 19.63
C PRO A 250 2.65 -0.35 20.53
N ALA A 251 2.85 -0.58 21.83
CA ALA A 251 1.77 -0.76 22.80
C ALA A 251 1.26 0.57 23.38
N GLU A 252 2.17 1.54 23.56
CA GLU A 252 1.92 2.82 24.24
C GLU A 252 1.69 3.97 23.25
N HIS A 253 2.42 4.00 22.15
CA HIS A 253 2.30 5.07 21.15
C HIS A 253 1.37 4.61 20.03
N VAL A 254 0.06 4.76 20.27
CA VAL A 254 -1.00 4.33 19.35
C VAL A 254 -1.80 5.55 18.90
N TYR A 255 -1.98 5.69 17.59
CA TYR A 255 -2.68 6.82 16.99
C TYR A 255 -3.82 6.33 16.09
N SER A 256 -4.91 7.09 16.01
CA SER A 256 -5.95 6.82 15.02
C SER A 256 -5.45 7.13 13.62
N PHE A 257 -6.16 6.63 12.62
CA PHE A 257 -5.94 7.00 11.23
C PHE A 257 -7.27 7.38 10.58
N ASP A 258 -7.34 8.58 10.03
CA ASP A 258 -8.39 8.98 9.11
C ASP A 258 -7.83 9.08 7.70
N ARG A 259 -8.40 8.28 6.80
CA ARG A 259 -8.00 8.20 5.39
C ARG A 259 -8.23 9.52 4.65
N PHE A 260 -9.29 10.25 4.97
CA PHE A 260 -9.65 11.45 4.22
C PHE A 260 -8.70 12.59 4.56
N THR A 261 -8.52 12.88 5.85
CA THR A 261 -7.62 13.95 6.31
C THR A 261 -6.15 13.53 6.34
N LYS A 262 -5.85 12.22 6.28
CA LYS A 262 -4.52 11.65 6.53
C LYS A 262 -3.95 12.06 7.89
N THR A 263 -4.80 12.31 8.87
CA THR A 263 -4.38 12.68 10.24
C THR A 263 -4.84 11.65 11.27
N GLY A 264 -4.21 11.70 12.43
CA GLY A 264 -4.49 10.82 13.57
C GLY A 264 -4.50 11.58 14.89
N LYS A 265 -5.31 11.08 15.83
CA LYS A 265 -5.31 11.52 17.23
C LYS A 265 -4.67 10.44 18.10
N PRO A 266 -4.02 10.81 19.21
CA PRO A 266 -3.50 9.81 20.15
C PRO A 266 -4.66 8.99 20.73
N LEU A 267 -4.49 7.67 20.72
CA LEU A 267 -5.37 6.70 21.37
C LEU A 267 -4.75 6.19 22.67
N ARG A 268 -3.42 6.22 22.78
CA ARG A 268 -2.61 6.00 23.98
C ARG A 268 -1.40 6.94 23.98
#